data_AF-A0A2M7ITD4-F1
#
_entry.id   AF-A0A2M7ITD4-F1
#
_cell.length_a   1.000
_cell.length_b   1.000
_cell.length_c   1.000
_cell.angle_alpha   90.00
_cell.angle_beta   90.00
_cell.angle_gamma   90.00
#
_symmetry.space_group_name_H-M   'P 1'
#
loop_
_entity.id
_entity.type
_entity.pdbx_description
1 polymer ?
#
loop_
_entity_poly.entity_id
_entity_poly.type
_entity_poly.pdbx_seq_one_letter_code
_entity_poly.pdbx_strand_id
1 'polypeptide(L)'
;NAGLKPEKSKGWDIGVEQFLLNRNLSFEVSYFSNLFTDLFSSDNATFKTINLSKAETKGVEIGLKYNPEGFAAYHFTYTLTNTHDKSENSPDKDLPLLRRPKDRASFSSIFFLNQQLTLGIDILYTGVRDDKDFSTYQRIQLESYTLVNMSASYKIKNMFEVFAKLHNIFDKKYEEILGYGTERQSVYTGINFSF
;
A
#
# COMPACT_ATOMS: atom_id res chain seq x y z
N ASN A 1 -18.46 -4.11 -28.02
CA ASN A 1 -18.70 -5.41 -27.35
C ASN A 1 -19.93 -5.25 -26.45
N ALA A 2 -21.13 -5.50 -26.99
CA ALA A 2 -22.40 -5.04 -26.38
C ALA A 2 -22.96 -5.95 -25.26
N GLY A 3 -22.37 -7.13 -25.06
CA GLY A 3 -22.82 -8.12 -24.07
C GLY A 3 -22.11 -8.07 -22.72
N LEU A 4 -21.18 -7.13 -22.52
CA LEU A 4 -20.46 -7.00 -21.26
C LEU A 4 -21.36 -6.36 -20.20
N LYS A 5 -21.33 -6.94 -19.00
CA LYS A 5 -21.96 -6.36 -17.82
C LYS A 5 -20.97 -5.44 -17.12
N PRO A 6 -21.45 -4.41 -16.41
CA PRO A 6 -20.61 -3.68 -15.46
C PRO A 6 -20.10 -4.63 -14.38
N GLU A 7 -18.83 -4.46 -13.99
CA GLU A 7 -18.31 -5.09 -12.79
C GLU A 7 -19.09 -4.62 -11.56
N LYS A 8 -19.30 -5.50 -10.59
CA LYS A 8 -20.04 -5.21 -9.37
C LYS A 8 -19.19 -5.53 -8.16
N SER A 9 -19.36 -4.72 -7.12
CA SER A 9 -18.79 -4.98 -5.80
C SER A 9 -19.90 -4.91 -4.76
N LYS A 10 -19.88 -5.84 -3.81
CA LYS A 10 -20.66 -5.79 -2.58
C LYS A 10 -19.72 -6.01 -1.42
N GLY A 11 -19.70 -5.08 -0.50
CA GLY A 11 -18.84 -5.14 0.67
C GLY A 11 -19.51 -4.63 1.93
N TRP A 12 -18.89 -4.94 3.06
CA TRP A 12 -19.19 -4.36 4.36
C TRP A 12 -17.91 -4.25 5.19
N ASP A 13 -17.92 -3.29 6.11
CA ASP A 13 -16.86 -3.04 7.06
C ASP A 13 -17.45 -2.80 8.45
N ILE A 14 -16.68 -3.12 9.47
CA ILE A 14 -16.98 -2.80 10.86
C ILE A 14 -15.67 -2.47 11.57
N GLY A 15 -15.67 -1.42 12.38
CA GLY A 15 -14.48 -1.02 13.10
C GLY A 15 -14.78 -0.26 14.38
N VAL A 16 -13.74 -0.12 15.19
CA VAL A 16 -13.74 0.67 16.41
C VAL A 16 -12.53 1.59 16.36
N GLU A 17 -12.76 2.87 16.60
CA GLU A 17 -11.72 3.86 16.82
C GLU A 17 -11.82 4.39 18.26
N GLN A 18 -10.68 4.43 18.94
CA GLN A 18 -10.57 4.94 20.30
C GLN A 18 -9.57 6.09 20.36
N PHE A 19 -10.00 7.20 20.94
CA PHE A 19 -9.14 8.34 21.25
C PHE A 19 -8.70 8.30 22.72
N LEU A 20 -7.42 8.53 22.97
CA LEU A 20 -6.77 8.51 24.27
C LEU A 20 -5.85 9.74 24.41
N LEU A 21 -5.32 9.99 25.62
CA LEU A 21 -4.36 11.07 25.90
C LEU A 21 -4.83 12.44 25.39
N ASN A 22 -6.02 12.88 25.82
CA ASN A 22 -6.62 14.14 25.33
C ASN A 22 -6.76 14.21 23.79
N ARG A 23 -6.97 13.05 23.14
CA ARG A 23 -7.05 12.87 21.68
C ARG A 23 -5.71 12.96 20.93
N ASN A 24 -4.58 12.98 21.64
CA ASN A 24 -3.26 12.91 21.02
C ASN A 24 -2.90 11.51 20.55
N LEU A 25 -3.59 10.48 21.01
CA LEU A 25 -3.46 9.10 20.55
C LEU A 25 -4.80 8.64 19.98
N SER A 26 -4.81 8.11 18.76
CA SER A 26 -5.92 7.32 18.23
C SER A 26 -5.46 5.93 17.84
N PHE A 27 -6.29 4.95 18.13
CA PHE A 27 -6.11 3.56 17.76
C PHE A 27 -7.39 3.07 17.08
N GLU A 28 -7.24 2.45 15.92
CA GLU A 28 -8.32 1.96 15.09
C GLU A 28 -8.08 0.49 14.76
N VAL A 29 -9.13 -0.31 14.84
CA VAL A 29 -9.16 -1.66 14.26
C VAL A 29 -10.44 -1.79 13.46
N SER A 30 -10.33 -2.23 12.21
CA SER A 30 -11.45 -2.53 11.34
C SER A 30 -11.34 -3.93 10.75
N TYR A 31 -12.47 -4.51 10.40
CA TYR A 31 -12.57 -5.71 9.59
C TYR A 31 -13.41 -5.39 8.36
N PHE A 32 -12.96 -5.82 7.19
CA PHE A 32 -13.67 -5.63 5.94
C PHE A 32 -13.88 -6.96 5.22
N SER A 33 -14.92 -7.03 4.41
CA SER A 33 -15.18 -8.15 3.49
C SER A 33 -15.85 -7.64 2.23
N ASN A 34 -15.22 -7.88 1.09
CA ASN A 34 -15.71 -7.50 -0.23
C ASN A 34 -15.82 -8.72 -1.14
N LEU A 35 -16.91 -8.77 -1.90
CA LEU A 35 -17.13 -9.71 -2.99
C LEU A 35 -17.28 -8.93 -4.30
N PHE A 36 -16.43 -9.27 -5.26
CA PHE A 36 -16.45 -8.74 -6.60
C PHE A 36 -17.04 -9.78 -7.56
N THR A 37 -17.95 -9.36 -8.42
CA THR A 37 -18.60 -10.21 -9.41
C THR A 37 -18.66 -9.52 -10.76
N ASP A 38 -18.87 -10.30 -11.82
CA ASP A 38 -18.89 -9.81 -13.19
C ASP A 38 -17.55 -9.13 -13.56
N LEU A 39 -16.41 -9.53 -12.95
CA LEU A 39 -15.10 -8.96 -13.26
C LEU A 39 -14.68 -9.31 -14.70
N PHE A 40 -14.05 -8.37 -15.38
CA PHE A 40 -13.52 -8.58 -16.71
C PHE A 40 -12.36 -9.59 -16.69
N SER A 41 -12.40 -10.51 -17.64
CA SER A 41 -11.36 -11.50 -17.91
C SER A 41 -11.20 -11.67 -19.41
N SER A 42 -10.09 -12.26 -19.85
CA SER A 42 -9.91 -12.67 -21.23
C SER A 42 -10.25 -14.15 -21.40
N ASP A 43 -11.07 -14.43 -22.40
CA ASP A 43 -11.25 -15.78 -22.91
C ASP A 43 -10.02 -16.19 -23.72
N ASN A 44 -9.26 -17.19 -23.26
CA ASN A 44 -8.02 -17.58 -23.91
C ASN A 44 -8.21 -18.21 -25.29
N ALA A 45 -9.40 -18.72 -25.62
CA ALA A 45 -9.68 -19.35 -26.91
C ALA A 45 -10.12 -18.34 -27.97
N THR A 46 -10.85 -17.32 -27.56
CA THR A 46 -11.46 -16.33 -28.47
C THR A 46 -10.83 -14.94 -28.37
N PHE A 47 -9.92 -14.72 -27.42
CA PHE A 47 -9.29 -13.43 -27.09
C PHE A 47 -10.31 -12.30 -26.84
N LYS A 48 -11.54 -12.66 -26.46
CA LYS A 48 -12.60 -11.71 -26.14
C LYS A 48 -12.61 -11.43 -24.65
N THR A 49 -12.90 -10.19 -24.29
CA THR A 49 -13.24 -9.83 -22.92
C THR A 49 -14.59 -10.45 -22.55
N ILE A 50 -14.66 -11.05 -21.36
CA ILE A 50 -15.83 -11.69 -20.76
C ILE A 50 -15.98 -11.28 -19.29
N ASN A 51 -17.18 -11.37 -18.70
CA ASN A 51 -17.47 -11.06 -17.29
C ASN A 51 -17.63 -12.33 -16.43
N LEU A 52 -16.64 -13.24 -16.43
CA LEU A 52 -16.75 -14.49 -15.67
C LEU A 52 -16.00 -14.48 -14.34
N SER A 53 -15.13 -13.49 -14.13
CA SER A 53 -14.27 -13.50 -12.96
C SER A 53 -15.00 -13.03 -11.71
N LYS A 54 -14.64 -13.62 -10.57
CA LYS A 54 -15.11 -13.26 -9.23
C LYS A 54 -13.93 -13.25 -8.29
N ALA A 55 -13.97 -12.39 -7.30
CA ALA A 55 -12.92 -12.30 -6.30
C ALA A 55 -13.50 -11.99 -4.92
N GLU A 56 -12.92 -12.56 -3.89
CA GLU A 56 -13.18 -12.20 -2.49
C GLU A 56 -11.94 -11.54 -1.90
N THR A 57 -12.13 -10.46 -1.16
CA THR A 57 -11.07 -9.86 -0.33
C THR A 57 -11.63 -9.59 1.06
N LYS A 58 -10.96 -10.07 2.10
CA LYS A 58 -11.34 -9.80 3.48
C LYS A 58 -10.12 -9.66 4.36
N GLY A 59 -10.23 -8.87 5.41
CA GLY A 59 -9.05 -8.53 6.18
C GLY A 59 -9.32 -7.74 7.43
N VAL A 60 -8.23 -7.53 8.15
CA VAL A 60 -8.18 -6.67 9.33
C VAL A 60 -7.24 -5.52 9.01
N GLU A 61 -7.64 -4.31 9.38
CA GLU A 61 -6.80 -3.13 9.33
C GLU A 61 -6.61 -2.60 10.75
N ILE A 62 -5.38 -2.18 11.05
CA ILE A 62 -4.99 -1.58 12.31
C ILE A 62 -4.36 -0.23 11.98
N GLY A 63 -4.85 0.81 12.63
CA GLY A 63 -4.32 2.17 12.56
C GLY A 63 -3.89 2.64 13.94
N LEU A 64 -2.75 3.31 14.02
CA LEU A 64 -2.33 4.01 15.23
C LEU A 64 -1.74 5.36 14.86
N LYS A 65 -2.28 6.44 15.43
CA LYS A 65 -1.77 7.80 15.29
C LYS A 65 -1.41 8.33 16.67
N TYR A 66 -0.20 8.84 16.82
CA TYR A 66 0.25 9.43 18.09
C TYR A 66 0.97 10.75 17.85
N ASN A 67 0.44 11.82 18.41
CA ASN A 67 0.97 13.18 18.29
C ASN A 67 1.29 13.70 19.69
N PRO A 68 2.43 13.31 20.29
CA PRO A 68 2.85 13.92 21.55
C PRO A 68 3.05 15.43 21.36
N GLU A 69 2.71 16.20 22.39
CA GLU A 69 2.60 17.66 22.28
C GLU A 69 3.86 18.32 21.68
N GLY A 70 3.70 18.83 20.46
CA GLY A 70 4.57 19.82 19.82
C GLY A 70 5.90 19.34 19.24
N PHE A 71 6.34 18.08 19.45
CA PHE A 71 7.68 17.66 19.03
C PHE A 71 7.71 16.52 18.00
N ALA A 72 6.65 15.71 17.90
CA ALA A 72 6.62 14.62 16.95
C ALA A 72 5.20 14.22 16.54
N ALA A 73 5.10 13.54 15.41
CA ALA A 73 3.91 12.85 14.95
C ALA A 73 4.30 11.45 14.48
N TYR A 74 3.55 10.44 14.92
CA TYR A 74 3.74 9.05 14.56
C TYR A 74 2.46 8.51 13.94
N HIS A 75 2.61 7.71 12.90
CA HIS A 75 1.51 7.02 12.27
C HIS A 75 1.98 5.62 11.88
N PHE A 76 1.21 4.63 12.29
CA PHE A 76 1.42 3.24 11.97
C PHE A 76 0.14 2.68 11.33
N THR A 77 0.30 1.91 10.27
CA THR A 77 -0.78 1.14 9.68
C THR A 77 -0.33 -0.29 9.47
N TYR A 78 -1.25 -1.22 9.65
CA TYR A 78 -1.07 -2.62 9.30
C TYR A 78 -2.35 -3.17 8.68
N THR A 79 -2.22 -3.85 7.56
CA THR A 79 -3.33 -4.48 6.86
C THR A 79 -2.99 -5.95 6.62
N LEU A 80 -3.84 -6.83 7.15
CA LEU A 80 -3.86 -8.25 6.84
C LEU A 80 -4.99 -8.50 5.84
N THR A 81 -4.68 -8.78 4.58
CA THR A 81 -5.67 -9.06 3.53
C THR A 81 -5.56 -10.48 3.03
N ASN A 82 -6.62 -11.26 3.21
CA ASN A 82 -6.78 -12.53 2.50
C ASN A 82 -7.60 -12.27 1.23
N THR A 83 -7.04 -12.66 0.09
CA THR A 83 -7.72 -12.57 -1.20
C THR A 83 -7.88 -13.95 -1.79
N HIS A 84 -8.95 -14.17 -2.56
CA HIS A 84 -9.16 -15.44 -3.27
C HIS A 84 -9.83 -15.18 -4.61
N ASP A 85 -9.38 -15.85 -5.66
CA ASP A 85 -10.15 -15.99 -6.89
C ASP A 85 -11.36 -16.89 -6.62
N LYS A 86 -12.56 -16.44 -6.97
CA LYS A 86 -13.83 -17.17 -6.80
C LYS A 86 -14.49 -17.53 -8.13
N SER A 87 -13.74 -17.47 -9.22
CA SER A 87 -14.20 -17.76 -10.57
C SER A 87 -14.21 -19.26 -10.80
N GLU A 88 -15.35 -19.81 -11.23
CA GLU A 88 -15.57 -21.27 -11.33
C GLU A 88 -14.60 -21.97 -12.29
N ASN A 89 -14.23 -21.31 -13.39
CA ASN A 89 -13.41 -21.88 -14.46
C ASN A 89 -11.98 -21.31 -14.47
N SER A 90 -11.53 -20.68 -13.38
CA SER A 90 -10.17 -20.17 -13.27
C SER A 90 -9.22 -21.29 -12.84
N PRO A 91 -8.03 -21.43 -13.47
CA PRO A 91 -6.98 -22.29 -12.95
C PRO A 91 -6.47 -21.84 -11.57
N ASP A 92 -6.74 -20.59 -11.20
CA ASP A 92 -6.35 -19.99 -9.94
C ASP A 92 -7.50 -20.01 -8.92
N LYS A 93 -8.60 -20.74 -9.17
CA LYS A 93 -9.74 -20.80 -8.24
C LYS A 93 -9.28 -21.14 -6.83
N ASP A 94 -9.76 -20.35 -5.86
CA ASP A 94 -9.41 -20.40 -4.45
C ASP A 94 -7.92 -20.15 -4.12
N LEU A 95 -7.10 -19.72 -5.08
CA LEU A 95 -5.76 -19.20 -4.82
C LEU A 95 -5.79 -17.69 -4.50
N PRO A 96 -4.77 -17.18 -3.79
CA PRO A 96 -4.60 -15.74 -3.61
C PRO A 96 -4.57 -14.99 -4.94
N LEU A 97 -5.16 -13.80 -4.96
CA LEU A 97 -5.08 -12.95 -6.16
C LEU A 97 -3.63 -12.53 -6.39
N LEU A 98 -3.24 -12.49 -7.66
CA LEU A 98 -1.91 -12.03 -8.05
C LEU A 98 -1.65 -10.60 -7.56
N ARG A 99 -0.42 -10.35 -7.13
CA ARG A 99 0.12 -9.06 -6.68
C ARG A 99 -0.61 -8.47 -5.48
N ARG A 100 -1.32 -9.30 -4.72
CA ARG A 100 -1.98 -8.92 -3.46
C ARG A 100 -1.19 -9.50 -2.29
N PRO A 101 -0.27 -8.72 -1.68
CA PRO A 101 0.43 -9.16 -0.48
C PRO A 101 -0.57 -9.38 0.65
N LYS A 102 -0.35 -10.45 1.41
CA LYS A 102 -1.18 -10.77 2.58
C LYS A 102 -1.00 -9.74 3.68
N ASP A 103 0.24 -9.32 3.90
CA ASP A 103 0.63 -8.41 4.96
C ASP A 103 1.21 -7.13 4.35
N ARG A 104 0.68 -5.98 4.77
CA ARG A 104 1.27 -4.66 4.50
C ARG A 104 1.37 -3.90 5.80
N ALA A 105 2.49 -3.23 6.00
CA ALA A 105 2.65 -2.33 7.13
C ALA A 105 3.32 -1.03 6.68
N SER A 106 2.97 0.07 7.32
CA SER A 106 3.73 1.30 7.23
C SER A 106 3.92 1.93 8.60
N PHE A 107 5.06 2.56 8.79
CA PHE A 107 5.33 3.42 9.93
C PHE A 107 5.93 4.71 9.40
N SER A 108 5.36 5.84 9.78
CA SER A 108 5.89 7.17 9.48
C SER A 108 6.04 7.96 10.76
N SER A 109 7.19 8.62 10.92
CA SER A 109 7.45 9.53 12.04
C SER A 109 7.98 10.85 11.53
N ILE A 110 7.47 11.95 12.06
CA ILE A 110 7.96 13.30 11.83
C ILE A 110 8.43 13.86 13.18
N PHE A 111 9.60 14.48 13.19
CA PHE A 111 10.19 15.14 14.36
C PHE A 111 10.41 16.62 14.07
N PHE A 112 9.87 17.47 14.92
CA PHE A 112 10.08 18.92 14.90
C PHE A 112 11.21 19.24 15.87
N LEU A 113 12.46 19.19 15.38
CA LEU A 113 13.64 19.42 16.24
C LEU A 113 13.69 20.85 16.78
N ASN A 114 13.20 21.80 16.00
CA ASN A 114 12.95 23.18 16.39
C ASN A 114 11.95 23.81 15.40
N GLN A 115 11.74 25.13 15.46
CA GLN A 115 10.81 25.85 14.58
C GLN A 115 11.18 25.81 13.08
N GLN A 116 12.43 25.46 12.76
CA GLN A 116 13.00 25.51 11.41
C GLN A 116 13.25 24.12 10.84
N LEU A 117 13.73 23.18 11.65
CA LEU A 117 14.20 21.87 11.22
C LEU A 117 13.18 20.76 11.51
N THR A 118 12.71 20.11 10.44
CA THR A 118 11.85 18.93 10.49
C THR A 118 12.59 17.73 9.92
N LEU A 119 12.54 16.59 10.61
CA LEU A 119 13.04 15.32 10.11
C LEU A 119 11.88 14.34 9.96
N GLY A 120 11.93 13.50 8.92
CA GLY A 120 10.95 12.45 8.66
C GLY A 120 11.62 11.11 8.40
N ILE A 121 10.97 10.03 8.84
CA ILE A 121 11.33 8.65 8.53
C ILE A 121 10.05 7.92 8.13
N ASP A 122 10.11 7.18 7.03
CA ASP A 122 9.03 6.31 6.56
C ASP A 122 9.58 4.90 6.36
N ILE A 123 8.91 3.90 6.92
CA ILE A 123 9.20 2.48 6.78
C ILE A 123 7.98 1.83 6.13
N LEU A 124 8.18 1.17 5.01
CA LEU A 124 7.14 0.51 4.22
C LEU A 124 7.49 -0.96 4.12
N TYR A 125 6.60 -1.84 4.57
CA TYR A 125 6.73 -3.28 4.42
C TYR A 125 5.65 -3.82 3.49
N THR A 126 6.08 -4.67 2.56
CA THR A 126 5.20 -5.44 1.68
C THR A 126 5.58 -6.91 1.80
N GLY A 127 4.61 -7.71 2.23
CA GLY A 127 4.76 -9.15 2.38
C GLY A 127 4.93 -9.88 1.05
N VAL A 128 5.17 -11.18 1.16
CA VAL A 128 5.19 -12.08 0.01
C VAL A 128 3.88 -12.01 -0.75
N ARG A 129 3.94 -12.18 -2.07
CA ARG A 129 2.77 -12.19 -2.93
C ARG A 129 3.06 -12.96 -4.19
N ASP A 130 2.02 -13.53 -4.76
CA ASP A 130 2.16 -14.28 -5.99
C ASP A 130 2.13 -13.34 -7.19
N ASP A 131 2.90 -13.66 -8.23
CA ASP A 131 2.83 -13.03 -9.54
C ASP A 131 2.83 -14.11 -10.62
N LYS A 132 2.75 -13.69 -11.88
CA LYS A 132 2.81 -14.58 -13.03
C LYS A 132 4.06 -14.28 -13.84
N ASP A 133 4.87 -15.29 -14.06
CA ASP A 133 5.94 -15.22 -15.04
C ASP A 133 5.33 -15.23 -16.44
N PHE A 134 5.40 -14.10 -17.14
CA PHE A 134 4.82 -13.97 -18.47
C PHE A 134 5.57 -14.74 -19.56
N SER A 135 6.77 -15.26 -19.27
CA SER A 135 7.52 -16.10 -20.21
C SER A 135 7.09 -17.57 -20.14
N THR A 136 6.79 -18.08 -18.94
CA THR A 136 6.39 -19.49 -18.71
C THR A 136 4.91 -19.67 -18.42
N TYR A 137 4.18 -18.57 -18.18
CA TYR A 137 2.81 -18.51 -17.66
C TYR A 137 2.61 -19.22 -16.32
N GLN A 138 3.69 -19.53 -15.61
CA GLN A 138 3.64 -20.14 -14.29
C GLN A 138 3.42 -19.09 -13.20
N ARG A 139 2.72 -19.50 -12.14
CA ARG A 139 2.62 -18.70 -10.93
C ARG A 139 3.94 -18.81 -10.18
N ILE A 140 4.44 -17.67 -9.72
CA ILE A 140 5.65 -17.57 -8.91
C ILE A 140 5.36 -16.74 -7.66
N GLN A 141 6.17 -16.87 -6.62
CA GLN A 141 6.08 -16.04 -5.42
C GLN A 141 7.19 -14.99 -5.44
N LEU A 142 6.80 -13.73 -5.30
CA LEU A 142 7.73 -12.63 -5.08
C LEU A 142 8.02 -12.50 -3.58
N GLU A 143 9.29 -12.33 -3.28
CA GLU A 143 9.79 -12.11 -1.92
C GLU A 143 9.21 -10.84 -1.29
N SER A 144 9.16 -10.82 0.04
CA SER A 144 8.82 -9.62 0.79
C SER A 144 9.95 -8.60 0.70
N TYR A 145 9.61 -7.33 0.93
CA TYR A 145 10.58 -6.27 0.99
C TYR A 145 10.17 -5.17 1.97
N THR A 146 11.19 -4.48 2.47
CA THR A 146 11.05 -3.30 3.30
C THR A 146 11.81 -2.15 2.65
N LEU A 147 11.16 -1.01 2.52
CA LEU A 147 11.78 0.24 2.11
C LEU A 147 11.83 1.17 3.31
N VAL A 148 12.96 1.83 3.47
CA VAL A 148 13.13 2.91 4.44
C VAL A 148 13.44 4.17 3.66
N ASN A 149 12.71 5.23 3.95
CA ASN A 149 12.89 6.55 3.38
C ASN A 149 13.14 7.54 4.52
N MET A 150 13.87 8.60 4.21
CA MET A 150 14.14 9.69 5.13
C MET A 150 13.88 11.02 4.46
N SER A 151 13.48 12.01 5.25
CA SER A 151 13.36 13.39 4.77
C SER A 151 13.91 14.36 5.81
N ALA A 152 14.38 15.49 5.32
CA ALA A 152 14.75 16.63 6.13
C ALA A 152 14.27 17.90 5.44
N SER A 153 13.71 18.83 6.20
CA SER A 153 13.39 20.16 5.71
C SER A 153 13.84 21.23 6.69
N TYR A 154 14.28 22.37 6.15
CA TYR A 154 14.79 23.50 6.91
C TYR A 154 14.16 24.80 6.41
N LYS A 155 13.45 25.50 7.29
CA LYS A 155 12.83 26.79 7.00
C LYS A 155 13.85 27.93 7.11
N ILE A 156 14.06 28.62 6.01
CA ILE A 156 14.88 29.82 5.90
C ILE A 156 13.94 31.03 5.92
N LYS A 157 13.80 31.64 7.11
CA LYS A 157 12.72 32.60 7.40
C LYS A 157 11.35 31.94 7.18
N ASN A 158 10.26 32.71 7.30
CA ASN A 158 8.90 32.18 7.07
C ASN A 158 8.51 32.12 5.58
N MET A 159 9.45 32.34 4.66
CA MET A 159 9.18 32.46 3.22
C MET A 159 9.78 31.33 2.37
N PHE A 160 10.87 30.71 2.82
CA PHE A 160 11.58 29.68 2.07
C PHE A 160 11.74 28.43 2.94
N GLU A 161 11.61 27.26 2.33
CA GLU A 161 11.95 25.98 2.94
C GLU A 161 12.79 25.18 1.95
N VAL A 162 13.98 24.76 2.36
CA VAL A 162 14.79 23.81 1.59
C VAL A 162 14.52 22.40 2.12
N PHE A 163 14.44 21.41 1.23
CA PHE A 163 14.22 20.04 1.65
C PHE A 163 15.06 19.04 0.85
N ALA A 164 15.28 17.89 1.48
CA ALA A 164 15.85 16.70 0.87
C ALA A 164 15.01 15.48 1.28
N LYS A 165 14.81 14.56 0.35
CA LYS A 165 14.18 13.26 0.56
C LYS A 165 15.09 12.18 -0.01
N LEU A 166 15.43 11.20 0.80
CA LEU A 166 16.20 10.03 0.43
C LEU A 166 15.24 8.84 0.44
N HIS A 167 14.99 8.26 -0.73
CA HIS A 167 14.13 7.09 -0.88
C HIS A 167 14.98 5.84 -0.98
N ASN A 168 14.46 4.73 -0.45
CA ASN A 168 15.11 3.43 -0.46
C ASN A 168 16.56 3.53 0.04
N ILE A 169 16.74 4.03 1.27
CA ILE A 169 18.06 4.44 1.80
C ILE A 169 19.08 3.28 1.84
N PHE A 170 18.59 2.04 1.86
CA PHE A 170 19.42 0.83 1.87
C PHE A 170 19.65 0.23 0.48
N ASP A 171 19.22 0.92 -0.60
CA ASP A 171 19.31 0.46 -1.99
C ASP A 171 18.78 -0.97 -2.17
N LYS A 172 17.65 -1.28 -1.53
CA LYS A 172 17.01 -2.58 -1.63
C LYS A 172 16.59 -2.77 -3.08
N LYS A 173 17.07 -3.85 -3.70
CA LYS A 173 16.53 -4.36 -4.95
C LYS A 173 15.26 -5.14 -4.64
N TYR A 174 14.17 -4.74 -5.26
CA TYR A 174 12.87 -5.38 -5.11
C TYR A 174 12.13 -5.31 -6.45
N GLU A 175 11.06 -6.08 -6.57
CA GLU A 175 10.19 -6.07 -7.74
C GLU A 175 8.77 -5.93 -7.23
N GLU A 176 7.96 -5.07 -7.83
CA GLU A 176 6.51 -5.02 -7.59
C GLU A 176 5.76 -6.01 -8.50
N ILE A 177 6.29 -6.16 -9.72
CA ILE A 177 5.89 -7.08 -10.77
C ILE A 177 7.18 -7.75 -11.27
N LEU A 178 7.16 -9.06 -11.47
CA LEU A 178 8.33 -9.80 -11.93
C LEU A 178 8.90 -9.20 -13.22
N GLY A 179 10.21 -8.95 -13.25
CA GLY A 179 10.94 -8.42 -14.39
C GLY A 179 10.79 -6.91 -14.61
N TYR A 180 9.98 -6.22 -13.80
CA TYR A 180 9.83 -4.77 -13.87
C TYR A 180 10.82 -4.09 -12.92
N GLY A 181 11.56 -3.12 -13.45
CA GLY A 181 12.46 -2.29 -12.66
C GLY A 181 11.70 -1.44 -11.65
N THR A 182 12.24 -1.35 -10.43
CA THR A 182 11.76 -0.47 -9.37
C THR A 182 12.77 0.62 -9.07
N GLU A 183 12.35 1.64 -8.34
CA GLU A 183 13.21 2.73 -7.93
C GLU A 183 14.30 2.22 -6.97
N ARG A 184 15.56 2.47 -7.35
CA ARG A 184 16.73 2.23 -6.48
C ARG A 184 16.86 3.34 -5.46
N GLN A 185 17.97 3.39 -4.71
CA GLN A 185 18.23 4.55 -3.87
C GLN A 185 18.19 5.83 -4.70
N SER A 186 17.41 6.81 -4.25
CA SER A 186 17.25 8.08 -4.96
C SER A 186 17.18 9.26 -3.99
N VAL A 187 17.63 10.42 -4.46
CA VAL A 187 17.66 11.67 -3.70
C VAL A 187 16.87 12.72 -4.46
N TYR A 188 15.88 13.29 -3.79
CA TYR A 188 15.13 14.44 -4.27
C TYR A 188 15.44 15.64 -3.38
N THR A 189 15.70 16.79 -3.99
CA THR A 189 15.87 18.04 -3.26
C THR A 189 15.06 19.14 -3.92
N GLY A 190 14.66 20.14 -3.14
CA GLY A 190 13.87 21.24 -3.66
C GLY A 190 13.76 22.40 -2.68
N ILE A 191 13.11 23.45 -3.15
CA ILE A 191 12.83 24.67 -2.40
C ILE A 191 11.33 24.95 -2.53
N ASN A 192 10.65 25.10 -1.40
CA ASN A 192 9.30 25.64 -1.34
C ASN A 192 9.37 27.14 -1.04
N PHE A 193 8.51 27.92 -1.71
CA PHE A 193 8.33 29.34 -1.47
C PHE A 193 6.87 29.61 -1.11
N SER A 194 6.65 30.32 -0.01
CA SER A 194 5.32 30.70 0.49
C SER A 194 5.29 32.20 0.80
N PHE A 195 4.19 32.88 0.42
CA PHE A 195 3.95 34.31 0.65
C PHE A 195 2.70 34.53 1.50
#